data_AF-A0A0J9WMU5-F1
#
_entry.id   AF-A0A0J9WMU5-F1
#
_cell.length_a   1.000
_cell.length_b   1.000
_cell.length_c   1.000
_cell.angle_alpha   90.00
_cell.angle_beta   90.00
_cell.angle_gamma   90.00
#
_symmetry.space_group_name_H-M   'P 1'
#
loop_
_entity.id
_entity.type
_entity.pdbx_description
1 polymer ?
#
loop_
_entity_poly.entity_id
_entity_poly.type
_entity_poly.pdbx_seq_one_letter_code
_entity_poly.pdbx_strand_id
1 'polypeptide(L)'
;MHCIPTKDGKFSWKDNALVLFLTTVFREGNQVIGGRRWPAGSSAANRAAREVFGSELGKDLRVPLGIDEYSHHTNGVDTGDQLRSYNQYSRPIRRGGWQSIAWNFLLEVILVNSFLLQIWGEPEWKAFESQYQWRRHLSAQLIQRFGSSVQARRHARPRRVSDKRNDRIPWARA
;
A
#
# COMPACT_ATOMS: atom_id res chain seq x y z
N MET A 1 9.06 7.03 -30.63
CA MET A 1 7.82 7.31 -29.86
C MET A 1 7.11 8.47 -30.54
N HIS A 2 5.79 8.39 -30.68
CA HIS A 2 4.99 9.48 -31.25
C HIS A 2 3.69 9.64 -30.44
N CYS A 3 3.19 10.86 -30.37
CA CYS A 3 1.91 11.19 -29.76
C CYS A 3 0.99 11.74 -30.84
N ILE A 4 -0.24 11.23 -30.91
CA ILE A 4 -1.29 11.78 -31.76
C ILE A 4 -2.35 12.37 -30.83
N PRO A 5 -2.30 13.68 -30.58
CA PRO A 5 -3.33 14.37 -29.83
C PRO A 5 -4.59 14.55 -30.68
N THR A 6 -5.74 14.57 -30.02
CA THR A 6 -7.04 14.90 -30.63
C THR A 6 -7.58 16.16 -29.94
N LYS A 7 -8.38 16.96 -30.65
CA LYS A 7 -8.97 18.21 -30.12
C LYS A 7 -9.76 18.01 -28.81
N ASP A 8 -10.26 16.80 -28.56
CA ASP A 8 -11.14 16.46 -27.44
C ASP A 8 -10.40 16.01 -26.16
N GLY A 9 -9.10 16.28 -26.02
CA GLY A 9 -8.33 15.84 -24.83
C GLY A 9 -8.05 14.34 -24.79
N LYS A 10 -8.13 13.68 -25.94
CA LYS A 10 -7.75 12.27 -26.17
C LYS A 10 -6.34 12.23 -26.72
N PHE A 11 -5.49 11.40 -26.14
CA PHE A 11 -4.11 11.22 -26.56
C PHE A 11 -3.82 9.74 -26.75
N SER A 12 -3.18 9.41 -27.88
CA SER A 12 -2.49 8.15 -28.02
C SER A 12 -0.99 8.38 -27.86
N TRP A 13 -0.33 7.49 -27.13
CA TRP A 13 1.11 7.50 -26.95
C TRP A 13 1.67 6.11 -27.16
N LYS A 14 2.66 6.01 -28.04
CA LYS A 14 3.33 4.75 -28.35
C LYS A 14 4.73 4.73 -27.75
N ASP A 15 4.87 3.98 -26.67
CA ASP A 15 6.13 3.48 -26.12
C ASP A 15 6.37 2.05 -26.61
N ASN A 16 6.74 1.10 -25.75
CA ASN A 16 6.70 -0.32 -26.07
C ASN A 16 5.27 -0.77 -26.44
N ALA A 17 4.27 -0.30 -25.72
CA ALA A 17 2.85 -0.52 -25.96
C ALA A 17 2.15 0.78 -26.38
N LEU A 18 0.98 0.64 -27.00
CA LEU A 18 0.11 1.78 -27.25
C LEU A 18 -0.67 2.07 -25.97
N VAL A 19 -0.59 3.31 -25.49
CA VAL A 19 -1.34 3.81 -24.34
C VAL A 19 -2.35 4.83 -24.84
N LEU A 20 -3.59 4.68 -24.40
CA LEU A 20 -4.66 5.64 -24.65
C LEU A 20 -4.96 6.39 -23.36
N PHE A 21 -5.03 7.70 -23.45
CA PHE A 21 -5.27 8.58 -22.32
C PHE A 21 -6.39 9.58 -22.63
N LEU A 22 -7.20 9.86 -21.62
CA LEU A 22 -8.26 10.85 -21.69
C LEU A 22 -8.11 11.82 -20.52
N THR A 23 -8.18 13.11 -20.80
CA THR A 23 -8.09 14.16 -19.79
C THR A 23 -8.91 15.37 -20.19
N THR A 24 -9.42 16.07 -19.19
CA THR A 24 -10.15 17.34 -19.34
C THR A 24 -9.25 18.56 -19.22
N VAL A 25 -8.01 18.38 -18.75
CA VAL A 25 -7.08 19.46 -18.39
C VAL A 25 -6.02 19.66 -19.47
N PHE A 26 -5.39 18.58 -19.95
CA PHE A 26 -4.31 18.69 -20.92
C PHE A 26 -4.84 18.72 -22.36
N ARG A 27 -4.26 19.59 -23.19
CA ARG A 27 -4.61 19.75 -24.61
C ARG A 27 -3.42 19.39 -25.50
N GLU A 28 -3.68 19.29 -26.80
CA GLU A 28 -2.66 19.14 -27.84
C GLU A 28 -1.50 20.14 -27.67
N GLY A 29 -0.27 19.68 -27.90
CA GLY A 29 0.94 20.51 -27.83
C GLY A 29 1.62 20.56 -26.45
N ASN A 30 0.93 20.17 -25.38
CA ASN A 30 1.54 20.11 -24.04
C ASN A 30 2.48 18.90 -23.93
N GLN A 31 3.78 19.13 -24.11
CA GLN A 31 4.82 18.11 -24.03
C GLN A 31 5.93 18.56 -23.08
N VAL A 32 6.53 17.59 -22.39
CA VAL A 32 7.70 17.75 -21.54
C VAL A 32 8.83 16.87 -22.08
N ILE A 33 10.08 17.30 -21.89
CA ILE A 33 11.24 16.47 -22.16
C ILE A 33 11.48 15.62 -20.92
N GLY A 34 11.31 14.30 -21.06
CA GLY A 34 11.52 13.35 -19.98
C GLY A 34 12.61 12.34 -20.36
N GLY A 35 13.56 12.14 -19.45
CA GLY A 35 14.58 11.10 -19.59
C GLY A 35 13.93 9.72 -19.54
N ARG A 36 14.08 8.94 -20.62
CA ARG A 36 13.55 7.58 -20.72
C ARG A 36 14.69 6.57 -20.75
N ARG A 37 14.47 5.44 -20.10
CA ARG A 37 15.43 4.34 -20.07
C ARG A 37 15.17 3.38 -21.21
N TRP A 38 16.25 2.79 -21.72
CA TRP A 38 16.20 1.70 -22.67
C TRP A 38 15.27 0.56 -22.19
N PRO A 39 14.28 0.12 -22.99
CA PRO A 39 13.35 -0.94 -22.61
C PRO A 39 14.06 -2.27 -22.33
N ALA A 40 13.83 -2.87 -21.16
CA ALA A 40 14.39 -4.18 -20.80
C ALA A 40 13.62 -5.35 -21.48
N GLY A 41 14.29 -6.48 -21.75
CA GLY A 41 13.68 -7.69 -22.33
C GLY A 41 13.75 -7.80 -23.86
N SER A 42 13.34 -8.93 -24.44
CA SER A 42 13.59 -9.29 -25.85
C SER A 42 12.35 -9.30 -26.76
N SER A 43 11.20 -8.80 -26.27
CA SER A 43 9.95 -8.79 -27.05
C SER A 43 10.09 -7.96 -28.34
N ALA A 44 9.27 -8.28 -29.36
CA ALA A 44 9.24 -7.52 -30.60
C ALA A 44 8.93 -6.03 -30.38
N ALA A 45 8.01 -5.73 -29.45
CA ALA A 45 7.70 -4.37 -29.02
C ALA A 45 8.90 -3.66 -28.40
N ASN A 46 9.68 -4.33 -27.54
CA ASN A 46 10.87 -3.75 -26.93
C ASN A 46 11.98 -3.54 -27.96
N ARG A 47 12.13 -4.44 -28.94
CA ARG A 47 13.08 -4.26 -30.06
C ARG A 47 12.73 -3.03 -30.91
N ALA A 48 11.46 -2.89 -31.30
CA ALA A 48 10.99 -1.72 -32.06
C ALA A 48 11.15 -0.41 -31.25
N ALA A 49 10.85 -0.42 -29.95
CA ALA A 49 11.02 0.75 -29.10
C ALA A 49 12.50 1.18 -28.99
N ARG A 50 13.45 0.24 -29.02
CA ARG A 50 14.91 0.51 -28.96
C ARG A 50 15.46 1.21 -30.18
N GLU A 51 14.84 1.07 -31.35
CA GLU A 51 15.26 1.79 -32.56
C GLU A 51 15.28 3.32 -32.33
N VAL A 52 14.40 3.83 -31.45
CA VAL A 52 14.34 5.25 -31.06
C VAL A 52 15.56 5.67 -30.23
N PHE A 53 16.13 4.75 -29.45
CA PHE A 53 17.27 4.96 -28.56
C PHE A 53 18.62 4.78 -29.28
N GLY A 54 18.66 4.01 -30.37
CA GLY A 54 19.90 3.73 -31.08
C GLY A 54 20.89 2.96 -30.19
N SER A 55 22.06 3.55 -29.93
CA SER A 55 23.09 2.98 -29.04
C SER A 55 23.04 3.50 -27.59
N GLU A 56 22.16 4.44 -27.27
CA GLU A 56 22.12 5.12 -25.96
C GLU A 56 21.18 4.44 -24.97
N LEU A 57 21.70 4.00 -23.81
CA LEU A 57 20.95 3.32 -22.73
C LEU A 57 19.85 4.17 -22.06
N GLY A 58 19.82 5.47 -22.35
CA GLY A 58 18.76 6.39 -21.97
C GLY A 58 18.75 7.58 -22.91
N LYS A 59 17.57 8.13 -23.16
CA LYS A 59 17.36 9.22 -24.10
C LYS A 59 16.26 10.15 -23.64
N ASP A 60 16.46 11.43 -23.86
CA ASP A 60 15.45 12.45 -23.63
C ASP A 60 14.43 12.44 -24.76
N LEU A 61 13.18 12.15 -24.40
CA LEU A 61 12.07 12.06 -25.35
C LEU A 61 10.99 13.06 -24.98
N ARG A 62 10.33 13.60 -26.01
CA ARG A 62 9.13 14.40 -25.82
C ARG A 62 7.97 13.48 -25.42
N VAL A 63 7.47 13.68 -24.21
CA VAL A 63 6.34 12.95 -23.64
C VAL A 63 5.17 13.91 -23.49
N PRO A 64 3.93 13.49 -23.78
CA PRO A 64 2.76 14.29 -23.47
C PRO A 64 2.70 14.62 -21.97
N LEU A 65 2.55 15.89 -21.62
CA LEU A 65 2.56 16.35 -20.23
C LEU A 65 1.54 15.59 -19.37
N GLY A 66 0.35 15.32 -19.90
CA GLY A 66 -0.67 14.56 -19.18
C GLY A 66 -0.28 13.13 -18.82
N ILE A 67 0.59 12.49 -19.62
CA ILE A 67 1.10 11.14 -19.33
C ILE A 67 2.17 11.21 -18.25
N ASP A 68 3.01 12.24 -18.31
CA ASP A 68 4.06 12.47 -17.31
C ASP A 68 3.44 12.73 -15.93
N GLU A 69 2.51 13.69 -15.86
CA GLU A 69 1.72 14.03 -14.68
C GLU A 69 0.95 12.83 -14.12
N TYR A 70 0.27 12.06 -14.99
CA TYR A 70 -0.39 10.83 -14.58
C TYR A 70 0.60 9.84 -13.94
N SER A 71 1.76 9.62 -14.58
CA SER A 71 2.76 8.68 -14.09
C SER A 71 3.34 9.10 -12.73
N HIS A 72 3.47 10.40 -12.49
CA HIS A 72 3.98 10.94 -11.23
C HIS A 72 2.95 10.90 -10.07
N HIS A 73 1.65 10.89 -10.36
CA HIS A 73 0.61 11.05 -9.34
C HIS A 73 -0.30 9.83 -9.10
N THR A 74 -0.15 8.75 -9.86
CA THR A 74 -1.09 7.61 -9.82
C THR A 74 -0.77 6.50 -8.83
N ASN A 75 0.43 6.51 -8.25
CA ASN A 75 0.87 5.48 -7.32
C ASN A 75 0.29 5.63 -5.90
N GLY A 76 -0.61 6.59 -5.64
CA GLY A 76 -1.09 6.88 -4.29
C GLY A 76 -1.81 5.69 -3.63
N VAL A 77 -2.68 5.01 -4.39
CA VAL A 77 -3.41 3.82 -3.90
C VAL A 77 -2.44 2.67 -3.64
N ASP A 78 -1.56 2.39 -4.60
CA ASP A 78 -0.57 1.30 -4.49
C ASP A 78 0.40 1.55 -3.34
N THR A 79 0.84 2.80 -3.14
CA THR A 79 1.69 3.19 -2.01
C THR A 79 0.96 2.96 -0.70
N GLY A 80 -0.32 3.35 -0.61
CA GLY A 80 -1.15 3.08 0.56
C GLY A 80 -1.31 1.59 0.86
N ASP A 81 -1.54 0.77 -0.17
CA ASP A 81 -1.65 -0.68 -0.01
C ASP A 81 -0.32 -1.32 0.39
N GLN A 82 0.79 -0.88 -0.20
CA GLN A 82 2.13 -1.29 0.17
C GLN A 82 2.44 -0.96 1.64
N LEU A 83 2.12 0.25 2.09
CA LEU A 83 2.31 0.66 3.49
C LEU A 83 1.49 -0.19 4.47
N ARG A 84 0.30 -0.64 4.08
CA ARG A 84 -0.55 -1.54 4.88
C ARG A 84 0.01 -2.96 4.94
N SER A 85 0.51 -3.49 3.81
CA SER A 85 0.92 -4.89 3.70
C SER A 85 2.15 -5.22 4.55
N TYR A 86 3.07 -4.27 4.76
CA TYR A 86 4.30 -4.50 5.54
C TYR A 86 4.08 -4.91 7.00
N ASN A 87 3.02 -4.41 7.65
CA ASN A 87 2.76 -4.64 9.08
C ASN A 87 1.36 -5.21 9.32
N GLN A 88 0.82 -5.94 8.35
CA GLN A 88 -0.57 -6.37 8.33
C GLN A 88 -0.92 -7.32 9.49
N TYR A 89 -2.10 -7.11 10.06
CA TYR A 89 -2.75 -8.04 10.98
C TYR A 89 -3.01 -9.40 10.32
N SER A 90 -2.26 -10.42 10.74
CA SER A 90 -2.19 -11.73 10.09
C SER A 90 -3.05 -12.82 10.74
N ARG A 91 -4.14 -12.46 11.43
CA ARG A 91 -5.01 -13.48 12.06
C ARG A 91 -6.05 -14.05 11.09
N PRO A 92 -6.28 -15.38 11.13
CA PRO A 92 -7.33 -15.99 10.34
C PRO A 92 -8.71 -15.41 10.66
N ILE A 93 -9.42 -14.95 9.64
CA ILE A 93 -10.83 -14.54 9.75
C ILE A 93 -11.69 -15.80 9.83
N ARG A 94 -12.55 -15.88 10.85
CA ARG A 94 -13.37 -17.08 11.11
C ARG A 94 -14.87 -16.82 11.17
N ARG A 95 -15.32 -15.56 11.27
CA ARG A 95 -16.73 -15.21 11.53
C ARG A 95 -17.35 -14.28 10.48
N GLY A 96 -16.85 -14.33 9.24
CA GLY A 96 -17.46 -13.66 8.09
C GLY A 96 -16.75 -12.38 7.62
N GLY A 97 -17.21 -11.83 6.49
CA GLY A 97 -16.57 -10.74 5.75
C GLY A 97 -16.41 -9.43 6.53
N TRP A 98 -17.31 -9.14 7.48
CA TRP A 98 -17.22 -7.93 8.32
C TRP A 98 -15.92 -7.88 9.14
N GLN A 99 -15.39 -9.04 9.56
CA GLN A 99 -14.11 -9.10 10.27
C GLN A 99 -12.94 -8.70 9.36
N SER A 100 -13.02 -9.05 8.08
CA SER A 100 -12.02 -8.63 7.09
C SER A 100 -12.01 -7.12 6.94
N ILE A 101 -13.20 -6.53 6.77
CA ILE A 101 -13.35 -5.09 6.62
C ILE A 101 -12.87 -4.37 7.88
N ALA A 102 -13.32 -4.79 9.06
CA ALA A 102 -12.93 -4.14 10.31
C ALA A 102 -11.44 -4.27 10.62
N TRP A 103 -10.90 -5.49 10.57
CA TRP A 103 -9.56 -5.78 11.11
C TRP A 103 -8.45 -5.75 10.06
N ASN A 104 -8.70 -6.24 8.85
CA ASN A 104 -7.66 -6.29 7.81
C ASN A 104 -7.66 -5.04 6.92
N PHE A 105 -8.80 -4.33 6.84
CA PHE A 105 -8.90 -3.10 6.08
C PHE A 105 -8.88 -1.86 6.96
N LEU A 106 -9.97 -1.55 7.67
CA LEU A 106 -10.15 -0.28 8.39
C LEU A 106 -9.10 -0.05 9.48
N LEU A 107 -8.82 -1.06 10.31
CA LEU A 107 -7.79 -0.93 11.35
C LEU A 107 -6.41 -0.62 10.73
N GLU A 108 -6.06 -1.30 9.63
CA GLU A 108 -4.79 -1.05 8.94
C GLU A 108 -4.72 0.35 8.33
N VAL A 109 -5.83 0.85 7.74
CA VAL A 109 -5.92 2.23 7.26
C VAL A 109 -5.71 3.22 8.40
N ILE A 110 -6.36 3.01 9.56
CA ILE A 110 -6.23 3.89 10.72
C ILE A 110 -4.79 3.91 11.24
N LEU A 111 -4.13 2.75 11.31
CA LEU A 111 -2.76 2.64 11.79
C LEU A 111 -1.75 3.31 10.84
N VAL A 112 -1.92 3.15 9.53
CA VAL A 112 -1.07 3.84 8.54
C VAL A 112 -1.33 5.34 8.54
N ASN A 113 -2.59 5.77 8.52
CA ASN A 113 -2.91 7.21 8.48
C ASN A 113 -2.46 7.92 9.76
N SER A 114 -2.63 7.32 10.94
CA SER A 114 -2.12 7.91 12.18
C SER A 114 -0.58 8.02 12.20
N PHE A 115 0.12 7.06 11.58
CA PHE A 115 1.57 7.15 11.40
C PHE A 115 1.96 8.28 10.44
N LEU A 116 1.27 8.43 9.32
CA LEU A 116 1.54 9.53 8.38
C LEU A 116 1.24 10.89 9.02
N LEU A 117 0.14 10.98 9.78
CA LEU A 117 -0.23 12.20 10.51
C LEU A 117 0.84 12.61 11.53
N GLN A 118 1.48 11.67 12.25
CA GLN A 118 2.54 12.08 13.18
C GLN A 118 3.86 12.42 12.47
N ILE A 119 4.09 11.96 11.25
CA ILE A 119 5.24 12.40 10.44
C ILE A 119 5.01 13.82 9.90
N TRP A 120 3.80 14.09 9.38
CA TRP A 120 3.50 15.35 8.70
C TRP A 120 2.93 16.43 9.61
N GLY A 121 2.40 16.06 10.77
CA GLY A 121 1.68 16.95 11.68
C GLY A 121 2.54 17.64 12.73
N GLU A 122 3.86 17.60 12.60
CA GLU A 122 4.83 18.26 13.49
C GLU A 122 4.47 18.12 14.99
N PRO A 123 4.39 16.89 15.52
CA PRO A 123 3.95 16.68 16.88
C PRO A 123 4.93 17.26 17.92
N GLU A 124 4.41 17.70 19.06
CA GLU A 124 5.17 18.11 20.25
C GLU A 124 6.08 17.00 20.82
N TRP A 125 5.84 15.74 20.44
CA TRP A 125 6.65 14.61 20.86
C TRP A 125 7.64 14.18 19.77
N LYS A 126 8.69 13.47 20.18
CA LYS A 126 9.65 12.87 19.24
C LYS A 126 8.91 11.94 18.26
N ALA A 127 8.96 12.28 16.97
CA ALA A 127 8.31 11.50 15.94
C ALA A 127 8.91 10.08 15.84
N PHE A 128 8.05 9.09 15.60
CA PHE A 128 8.47 7.72 15.35
C PHE A 128 8.93 7.55 13.90
N GLU A 129 10.07 6.89 13.70
CA GLU A 129 10.66 6.70 12.37
C GLU A 129 10.09 5.50 11.62
N SER A 130 9.46 4.56 12.34
CA SER A 130 8.90 3.34 11.76
C SER A 130 7.46 3.06 12.20
N GLN A 131 6.67 2.54 11.26
CA GLN A 131 5.32 2.06 11.54
C GLN A 131 5.29 1.01 12.66
N TYR A 132 6.31 0.15 12.74
CA TYR A 132 6.40 -0.87 13.78
C TYR A 132 6.48 -0.26 15.18
N GLN A 133 7.38 0.71 15.38
CA GLN A 133 7.51 1.40 16.67
C GLN A 133 6.23 2.17 17.02
N TRP A 134 5.63 2.84 16.03
CA TRP A 134 4.36 3.56 16.20
C TRP A 134 3.24 2.62 16.67
N ARG A 135 3.03 1.50 15.98
CA ARG A 135 2.01 0.50 16.32
C ARG A 135 2.26 -0.10 17.71
N ARG A 136 3.52 -0.40 18.05
CA ARG A 136 3.90 -0.91 19.37
C ARG A 136 3.59 0.10 20.47
N HIS A 137 3.90 1.37 20.23
CA HIS A 137 3.62 2.46 21.18
C HIS A 137 2.11 2.64 21.41
N LEU A 138 1.32 2.72 20.34
CA LEU A 138 -0.14 2.78 20.43
C LEU A 138 -0.72 1.58 21.18
N SER A 139 -0.25 0.38 20.87
CA SER A 139 -0.69 -0.86 21.54
C SER A 139 -0.39 -0.81 23.04
N ALA A 140 0.81 -0.37 23.42
CA ALA A 140 1.21 -0.23 24.82
C ALA A 140 0.33 0.79 25.56
N GLN A 141 0.08 1.96 24.98
CA GLN A 141 -0.78 2.98 25.57
C GLN A 141 -2.22 2.49 25.75
N LEU A 142 -2.79 1.82 24.75
CA LEU A 142 -4.14 1.27 24.83
C LEU A 142 -4.26 0.20 25.92
N ILE A 143 -3.27 -0.70 26.01
CA ILE A 143 -3.22 -1.72 27.07
C ILE A 143 -3.06 -1.07 28.45
N GLN A 144 -2.20 -0.06 28.59
CA GLN A 144 -2.02 0.64 29.87
C GLN A 144 -3.30 1.34 30.31
N ARG A 145 -4.02 1.98 29.38
CA ARG A 145 -5.23 2.75 29.68
C ARG A 145 -6.43 1.87 29.98
N PHE A 146 -6.62 0.80 29.21
CA PHE A 146 -7.84 -0.01 29.27
C PHE A 146 -7.62 -1.41 29.87
N GLY A 147 -6.38 -1.87 30.04
CA GLY A 147 -6.07 -3.23 30.50
C GLY A 147 -6.67 -3.57 31.85
N SER A 148 -6.71 -2.62 32.79
CA SER A 148 -7.34 -2.79 34.10
C SER A 148 -8.87 -2.85 34.04
N SER A 149 -9.48 -2.28 32.99
CA SER A 149 -10.94 -2.27 32.78
C SER A 149 -11.45 -3.52 32.06
N VAL A 150 -10.55 -4.35 31.51
CA VAL A 150 -10.93 -5.57 30.79
C VAL A 150 -11.25 -6.66 31.81
N GLN A 151 -12.53 -6.97 31.96
CA GLN A 151 -12.92 -8.22 32.63
C GLN A 151 -12.43 -9.40 31.79
N ALA A 152 -11.80 -10.38 32.45
CA ALA A 152 -11.41 -11.62 31.81
C ALA A 152 -12.63 -12.21 31.10
N ARG A 153 -12.48 -12.48 29.79
CA ARG A 153 -13.55 -13.08 28.99
C ARG A 153 -13.90 -14.41 29.68
N ARG A 154 -15.07 -14.50 30.32
CA ARG A 154 -15.54 -15.76 30.91
C ARG A 154 -15.65 -16.76 29.75
N HIS A 155 -14.68 -17.64 29.62
CA HIS A 155 -14.81 -18.79 28.75
C HIS A 155 -15.92 -19.65 29.36
N ALA A 156 -17.16 -19.42 28.94
CA ALA A 156 -18.21 -20.41 29.06
C ALA A 156 -17.85 -21.56 28.11
N ARG A 157 -16.87 -22.39 28.50
CA ARG A 157 -16.83 -23.77 28.02
C ARG A 157 -18.01 -24.43 28.70
N PRO A 158 -19.07 -24.86 27.98
CA PRO A 158 -19.99 -25.82 28.56
C PRO A 158 -19.13 -27.01 28.99
N ARG A 159 -19.12 -27.29 30.29
CA ARG A 159 -18.46 -28.48 30.85
C ARG A 159 -19.12 -29.66 30.14
N ARG A 160 -18.44 -30.29 29.18
CA ARG A 160 -18.89 -31.59 28.69
C ARG A 160 -18.81 -32.54 29.88
N VAL A 161 -19.84 -33.34 30.07
CA VAL A 161 -19.95 -34.34 31.15
C VAL A 161 -18.75 -35.31 31.19
N SER A 162 -17.96 -35.37 30.11
CA SER A 162 -16.74 -36.18 29.99
C SER A 162 -15.42 -35.51 30.41
N ASP A 163 -15.40 -34.26 30.90
CA ASP A 163 -14.15 -33.58 31.32
C ASP A 163 -13.70 -34.11 32.71
N LYS A 164 -13.15 -35.34 32.74
CA LYS A 164 -12.43 -35.89 33.90
C LYS A 164 -10.98 -35.40 33.88
N ARG A 165 -10.73 -34.17 34.33
CA ARG A 165 -9.36 -33.77 34.70
C ARG A 165 -9.12 -34.12 36.15
N ASN A 166 -8.06 -34.90 36.35
CA ASN A 166 -7.48 -35.19 37.65
C ASN A 166 -6.82 -33.91 38.16
N ASP A 167 -7.41 -33.26 39.16
CA ASP A 167 -6.93 -31.98 39.72
C ASP A 167 -5.66 -32.14 40.60
N ARG A 168 -4.90 -33.23 40.44
CA ARG A 168 -3.63 -33.42 41.15
C ARG A 168 -2.48 -32.77 40.38
N ILE A 169 -1.97 -31.68 40.94
CA ILE A 169 -0.77 -30.97 40.51
C ILE A 169 0.47 -31.88 40.72
N PRO A 170 1.33 -32.13 39.72
CA PRO A 170 2.32 -33.23 39.79
C PRO A 170 3.58 -32.98 40.65
N TRP A 171 3.74 -31.84 41.31
CA TRP A 171 5.01 -31.50 41.98
C TRP A 171 4.92 -31.16 43.48
N ALA A 172 3.79 -31.39 44.13
CA ALA A 172 3.73 -31.31 45.60
C ALA A 172 4.29 -32.59 46.26
N ARG A 173 5.62 -32.76 46.20
CA ARG A 173 6.40 -33.56 47.15
C ARG A 173 7.76 -32.88 47.36
N ALA A 174 7.86 -32.18 48.48
CA ALA A 174 9.07 -31.98 49.27
C ALA A 174 8.63 -32.03 50.73
#